data_AF-A0A939GT18-F1
#
_entry.id   AF-A0A939GT18-F1
#
_cell.length_a   1.000
_cell.length_b   1.000
_cell.length_c   1.000
_cell.angle_alpha   90.00
_cell.angle_beta   90.00
_cell.angle_gamma   90.00
#
_symmetry.space_group_name_H-M   'P 1'
#
loop_
_entity.id
_entity.type
_entity.pdbx_description
1 polymer ?
#
loop_
_entity_poly.entity_id
_entity_poly.type
_entity_poly.pdbx_seq_one_letter_code
_entity_poly.pdbx_strand_id
1 'polypeptide(L)'
;MYSKEFYQPSRPNLDTLNESIQRGVQERFGYANVMYQRLVEEIADFESHLNPDEEMAAYFASFGKEIYLQIESISYRDPYYIIFSGTTDQGQKARIVQHISQTSILFVPGKVKSDENRKPRRFGFSISAEKE
;
A
#
# COMPACT_ATOMS: atom_id res chain seq x y z
N MET A 1 49.99 16.12 -16.40
CA MET A 1 50.06 15.46 -15.08
C MET A 1 48.62 15.31 -14.60
N TYR A 2 47.99 14.15 -14.81
CA TYR A 2 46.60 13.89 -14.40
C TYR A 2 46.62 13.01 -13.15
N SER A 3 46.20 13.54 -12.01
CA SER A 3 45.90 12.73 -10.81
C SER A 3 44.47 12.26 -10.93
N LYS A 4 44.26 10.95 -11.14
CA LYS A 4 42.97 10.31 -10.93
C LYS A 4 42.87 9.99 -9.44
N GLU A 5 42.09 10.76 -8.70
CA GLU A 5 41.64 10.35 -7.37
C GLU A 5 40.77 9.10 -7.53
N PHE A 6 41.25 7.98 -7.01
CA PHE A 6 40.51 6.73 -6.99
C PHE A 6 39.38 6.86 -5.97
N TYR A 7 38.14 6.96 -6.44
CA TYR A 7 36.96 6.74 -5.61
C TYR A 7 37.01 5.31 -5.06
N GLN A 8 37.31 5.16 -3.77
CA GLN A 8 37.11 3.90 -3.05
C GLN A 8 35.73 3.99 -2.40
N PRO A 9 34.70 3.27 -2.88
CA PRO A 9 33.45 3.20 -2.16
C PRO A 9 33.72 2.62 -0.76
N SER A 10 33.18 3.27 0.27
CA SER A 10 33.27 2.81 1.66
C SER A 10 32.82 1.36 1.73
N ARG A 11 33.67 0.48 2.29
CA ARG A 11 33.30 -0.93 2.50
C ARG A 11 32.04 -0.98 3.38
N PRO A 12 30.99 -1.72 2.99
CA PRO A 12 29.83 -1.89 3.85
C PRO A 12 30.27 -2.55 5.17
N ASN A 13 29.81 -1.98 6.29
CA ASN A 13 29.94 -2.58 7.62
C ASN A 13 29.08 -3.86 7.70
N LEU A 14 29.44 -4.79 8.59
CA LEU A 14 28.63 -5.96 8.96
C LEU A 14 27.16 -5.60 9.23
N ASP A 15 26.89 -4.47 9.88
CA ASP A 15 25.51 -4.03 10.15
C ASP A 15 24.75 -3.75 8.85
N THR A 16 25.35 -2.97 7.94
CA THR A 16 24.76 -2.65 6.63
C THR A 16 24.59 -3.90 5.76
N LEU A 17 25.50 -4.86 5.88
CA LEU A 17 25.43 -6.13 5.16
C LEU A 17 24.28 -6.98 5.71
N ASN A 18 24.15 -7.08 7.03
CA ASN A 18 23.05 -7.79 7.69
C ASN A 18 21.70 -7.19 7.29
N GLU A 19 21.55 -5.86 7.29
CA GLU A 19 20.33 -5.19 6.83
C GLU A 19 20.00 -5.52 5.36
N SER A 20 21.01 -5.51 4.48
CA SER A 20 20.82 -5.85 3.07
C SER A 20 20.38 -7.31 2.87
N ILE A 21 20.94 -8.24 3.67
CA ILE A 21 20.56 -9.65 3.66
C ILE A 21 19.11 -9.81 4.16
N GLN A 22 18.76 -9.17 5.28
CA GLN A 22 17.41 -9.24 5.83
C GLN A 22 16.37 -8.67 4.85
N ARG A 23 16.68 -7.55 4.18
CA ARG A 23 15.80 -7.01 3.12
C ARG A 23 15.65 -7.99 1.96
N GLY A 24 16.75 -8.54 1.45
CA GLY A 24 16.69 -9.52 0.36
C GLY A 24 15.92 -10.79 0.73
N VAL A 25 15.98 -11.21 2.00
CA VAL A 25 15.17 -12.31 2.53
C VAL A 25 13.68 -11.93 2.51
N GLN A 26 13.32 -10.77 3.05
CA GLN A 26 11.92 -10.30 3.07
C GLN A 26 11.35 -10.15 1.65
N GLU A 27 12.13 -9.64 0.70
CA GLU A 27 11.75 -9.54 -0.71
C GLU A 27 11.53 -10.93 -1.33
N ARG A 28 12.46 -11.87 -1.10
CA ARG A 28 12.36 -13.22 -1.65
C ARG A 28 11.14 -13.98 -1.10
N PHE A 29 10.81 -13.79 0.17
CA PHE A 29 9.63 -14.39 0.80
C PHE A 29 8.35 -13.57 0.60
N GLY A 30 8.44 -12.39 -0.01
CA GLY A 30 7.31 -11.54 -0.34
C GLY A 30 6.54 -11.03 0.88
N TYR A 31 7.21 -10.68 1.98
CA TYR A 31 6.54 -10.28 3.22
C TYR A 31 5.61 -9.08 3.06
N ALA A 32 4.69 -8.93 4.02
CA ALA A 32 3.66 -7.92 4.03
C ALA A 32 4.23 -6.50 3.94
N ASN A 33 5.37 -6.21 4.59
CA ASN A 33 6.05 -4.94 4.43
C ASN A 33 6.49 -4.64 2.98
N VAL A 34 7.01 -5.65 2.27
CA VAL A 34 7.41 -5.52 0.85
C VAL A 34 6.18 -5.35 -0.04
N MET A 35 5.16 -6.19 0.15
CA MET A 35 3.91 -6.09 -0.63
C MET A 35 3.19 -4.77 -0.38
N TYR A 36 3.19 -4.28 0.86
CA TYR A 36 2.63 -2.99 1.22
C TYR A 36 3.34 -1.85 0.49
N GLN A 37 4.67 -1.83 0.45
CA GLN A 37 5.41 -0.80 -0.30
C GLN A 37 5.00 -0.77 -1.79
N ARG A 38 4.89 -1.95 -2.42
CA ARG A 38 4.41 -2.06 -3.81
C ARG A 38 2.98 -1.58 -3.97
N LEU A 39 2.11 -1.92 -3.01
CA LEU A 39 0.72 -1.49 -3.03
C LEU A 39 0.59 0.04 -2.89
N VAL A 40 1.42 0.68 -2.06
CA VAL A 40 1.46 2.14 -1.95
C VAL A 40 1.89 2.79 -3.26
N GLU A 41 2.89 2.22 -3.95
CA GLU A 41 3.31 2.68 -5.28
C GLU A 41 2.15 2.60 -6.28
N GLU A 42 1.45 1.46 -6.35
CA GLU A 42 0.31 1.27 -7.26
C GLU A 42 -0.88 2.17 -6.92
N ILE A 43 -1.10 2.44 -5.64
CA ILE A 43 -2.15 3.37 -5.19
C ILE A 43 -1.84 4.78 -5.63
N ALA A 44 -0.59 5.22 -5.47
CA ALA A 44 -0.16 6.55 -5.90
C ALA A 44 -0.30 6.71 -7.41
N ASP A 45 0.06 5.69 -8.19
CA ASP A 45 -0.15 5.68 -9.63
C ASP A 45 -1.63 5.75 -9.99
N PHE A 46 -2.47 4.90 -9.41
CA PHE A 46 -3.91 4.91 -9.66
C PHE A 46 -4.56 6.26 -9.30
N GLU A 47 -4.21 6.83 -8.15
CA GLU A 47 -4.74 8.13 -7.72
C GLU A 47 -4.35 9.29 -8.64
N SER A 48 -3.20 9.20 -9.31
CA SER A 48 -2.76 10.21 -10.27
C SER A 48 -3.68 10.32 -11.50
N HIS A 49 -4.49 9.27 -11.75
CA HIS A 49 -5.46 9.21 -12.84
C HIS A 49 -6.90 9.56 -12.41
N LEU A 50 -7.14 9.85 -11.13
CA LEU A 50 -8.48 10.19 -10.62
C LEU A 50 -8.87 11.65 -10.91
N ASN A 51 -10.14 11.86 -11.22
CA ASN A 51 -10.70 13.21 -11.34
C ASN A 51 -10.74 13.92 -9.98
N PRO A 52 -10.76 15.27 -9.94
CA PRO A 52 -10.78 16.03 -8.69
C PRO A 52 -11.97 15.73 -7.75
N ASP A 53 -13.08 15.17 -8.26
CA ASP A 53 -14.30 14.81 -7.53
C ASP A 53 -14.38 13.32 -7.15
N GLU A 54 -13.44 12.50 -7.59
CA GLU A 54 -13.39 11.05 -7.33
C GLU A 54 -12.49 10.73 -6.14
N GLU A 55 -12.71 9.63 -5.43
CA GLU A 55 -11.81 9.01 -4.45
C GLU A 55 -11.57 7.53 -4.75
N MET A 56 -10.54 6.95 -4.15
CA MET A 56 -10.26 5.53 -4.34
C MET A 56 -11.29 4.66 -3.61
N ALA A 57 -11.86 3.73 -4.36
CA ALA A 57 -12.60 2.60 -3.81
C ALA A 57 -12.03 1.29 -4.38
N ALA A 58 -12.42 0.17 -3.79
CA ALA A 58 -11.97 -1.14 -4.26
C ALA A 58 -13.05 -2.20 -4.17
N TYR A 59 -12.99 -3.13 -5.12
CA TYR A 59 -13.67 -4.41 -5.04
C TYR A 59 -12.69 -5.49 -4.63
N PHE A 60 -13.10 -6.30 -3.66
CA PHE A 60 -12.38 -7.46 -3.18
C PHE A 60 -13.13 -8.71 -3.59
N ALA A 61 -12.45 -9.61 -4.31
CA ALA A 61 -13.01 -10.90 -4.68
C ALA A 61 -13.02 -11.83 -3.47
N SER A 62 -14.20 -12.23 -2.99
CA SER A 62 -14.33 -13.12 -1.83
C SER A 62 -15.50 -14.08 -1.98
N PHE A 63 -15.23 -15.39 -2.00
CA PHE A 63 -16.26 -16.46 -1.99
C PHE A 63 -17.41 -16.28 -3.01
N GLY A 64 -17.10 -15.82 -4.23
CA GLY A 64 -18.09 -15.60 -5.28
C GLY A 64 -18.97 -14.37 -5.09
N LYS A 65 -18.62 -13.48 -4.14
CA LYS A 65 -19.21 -12.16 -3.98
C LYS A 65 -18.14 -11.08 -4.09
N GLU A 66 -18.52 -9.96 -4.67
CA GLU A 66 -17.70 -8.77 -4.71
C GLU A 66 -18.03 -7.92 -3.48
N ILE A 67 -17.00 -7.56 -2.71
CA ILE A 67 -17.15 -6.66 -1.55
C ILE A 67 -16.62 -5.29 -1.97
N TYR A 68 -17.49 -4.28 -1.94
CA TYR A 68 -17.11 -2.88 -2.19
C TYR A 68 -16.68 -2.19 -0.89
N LEU A 69 -15.58 -1.45 -0.96
CA LEU A 69 -15.10 -0.61 0.14
C LEU A 69 -14.57 0.71 -0.42
N GLN A 70 -15.08 1.83 0.08
CA GLN A 70 -14.40 3.12 -0.02
C GLN A 70 -13.25 3.10 0.97
N ILE A 71 -12.02 3.03 0.46
CA ILE A 71 -10.83 2.89 1.30
C ILE A 71 -10.64 4.20 2.06
N GLU A 72 -10.25 4.10 3.33
CA GLU A 72 -9.88 5.23 4.20
C GLU A 72 -8.47 5.09 4.79
N SER A 73 -7.98 3.86 4.96
CA SER A 73 -6.59 3.57 5.33
C SER A 73 -6.18 2.15 4.95
N ILE A 74 -4.88 1.93 4.86
CA ILE A 74 -4.28 0.62 4.60
C ILE A 74 -3.14 0.44 5.59
N SER A 75 -3.06 -0.74 6.20
CA SER A 75 -1.95 -1.14 7.06
C SER A 75 -1.50 -2.57 6.73
N TYR A 76 -0.38 -2.98 7.33
CA TYR A 76 0.14 -4.33 7.15
C TYR A 76 0.62 -4.92 8.47
N ARG A 77 0.65 -6.25 8.54
CA ARG A 77 1.22 -7.00 9.65
C ARG A 77 2.11 -8.10 9.11
N ASP A 78 3.40 -7.97 9.40
CA ASP A 78 4.37 -8.99 9.04
C ASP A 78 4.04 -10.34 9.72
N PRO A 79 4.30 -11.46 9.04
CA PRO A 79 4.89 -11.52 7.70
C PRO A 79 3.90 -11.44 6.54
N TYR A 80 2.58 -11.58 6.73
CA TYR A 80 1.70 -11.94 5.60
C TYR A 80 0.33 -11.25 5.48
N TYR A 81 -0.01 -10.26 6.30
CA TYR A 81 -1.34 -9.63 6.25
C TYR A 81 -1.30 -8.19 5.76
N ILE A 82 -2.24 -7.84 4.87
CA ILE A 82 -2.61 -6.47 4.51
C ILE A 82 -4.04 -6.21 4.98
N ILE A 83 -4.28 -5.04 5.54
CA ILE A 83 -5.57 -4.67 6.12
C ILE A 83 -6.06 -3.39 5.45
N PHE A 84 -7.23 -3.46 4.82
CA PHE A 84 -7.93 -2.32 4.23
C PHE A 84 -9.03 -1.89 5.17
N SER A 85 -9.06 -0.63 5.58
CA SER A 85 -10.10 -0.08 6.43
C SER A 85 -10.85 1.02 5.68
N GLY A 86 -12.16 1.06 5.85
CA GLY A 86 -12.97 2.05 5.15
C GLY A 86 -14.45 1.94 5.44
N THR A 87 -15.26 2.42 4.50
CA THR A 87 -16.73 2.38 4.56
C THR A 87 -17.31 1.54 3.44
N THR A 88 -18.33 0.74 3.75
CA THR A 88 -19.11 0.00 2.74
C THR A 88 -19.97 0.96 1.91
N ASP A 89 -20.58 0.45 0.85
CA ASP A 89 -21.63 1.13 0.08
C ASP A 89 -22.76 1.67 0.98
N GLN A 90 -23.12 0.92 2.02
CA GLN A 90 -24.11 1.32 3.04
C GLN A 90 -23.59 2.34 4.07
N GLY A 91 -22.33 2.78 3.96
CA GLY A 91 -21.71 3.74 4.88
C GLY A 91 -21.27 3.15 6.22
N GLN A 92 -21.26 1.83 6.37
CA GLN A 92 -20.81 1.17 7.59
C GLN A 92 -19.28 1.05 7.61
N LYS A 93 -18.65 1.27 8.77
CA LYS A 93 -17.21 1.01 8.92
C LYS A 93 -16.93 -0.49 8.77
N ALA A 94 -15.95 -0.82 7.95
CA ALA A 94 -15.54 -2.19 7.70
C ALA A 94 -14.02 -2.29 7.53
N ARG A 95 -13.50 -3.51 7.77
CA ARG A 95 -12.11 -3.88 7.51
C ARG A 95 -12.07 -5.17 6.71
N ILE A 96 -11.19 -5.22 5.72
CA ILE A 96 -10.90 -6.43 4.95
C ILE A 96 -9.46 -6.82 5.25
N VAL A 97 -9.28 -8.04 5.78
CA VAL A 97 -7.98 -8.60 6.15
C VAL A 97 -7.60 -9.65 5.12
N GLN A 98 -6.57 -9.38 4.33
CA GLN A 98 -6.11 -10.26 3.26
C GLN A 98 -4.74 -10.85 3.59
N HIS A 99 -4.58 -12.15 3.35
CA HIS A 99 -3.26 -12.74 3.23
C HIS A 99 -2.63 -12.31 1.91
N ILE A 100 -1.35 -11.94 1.89
CA ILE A 100 -0.64 -11.43 0.71
C ILE A 100 -0.77 -12.30 -0.54
N SER A 101 -0.85 -13.64 -0.39
CA SER A 101 -0.95 -14.58 -1.51
C SER A 101 -2.36 -14.69 -2.10
N GLN A 102 -3.37 -14.15 -1.42
CA GLN A 102 -4.78 -14.18 -1.83
C GLN A 102 -5.28 -12.78 -2.22
N THR A 103 -4.39 -11.80 -2.27
CA THR A 103 -4.75 -10.42 -2.57
C THR A 103 -5.10 -10.28 -4.06
N SER A 104 -6.39 -10.22 -4.37
CA SER A 104 -6.92 -9.78 -5.65
C SER A 104 -7.80 -8.56 -5.41
N ILE A 105 -7.30 -7.39 -5.81
CA ILE A 105 -7.94 -6.10 -5.57
C ILE A 105 -8.17 -5.44 -6.93
N LEU A 106 -9.37 -4.93 -7.13
CA LEU A 106 -9.67 -4.02 -8.24
C LEU A 106 -9.88 -2.63 -7.68
N PHE A 107 -8.96 -1.70 -7.98
CA PHE A 107 -9.16 -0.28 -7.69
C PHE A 107 -10.13 0.34 -8.70
N VAL A 108 -11.07 1.13 -8.21
CA VAL A 108 -12.06 1.84 -9.02
C VAL A 108 -12.25 3.27 -8.52
N PRO A 109 -12.62 4.21 -9.40
CA PRO A 109 -13.07 5.53 -8.97
C PRO A 109 -14.38 5.41 -8.19
N GLY A 110 -14.41 5.96 -6.98
CA GLY A 110 -15.59 6.18 -6.16
C GLY A 110 -15.93 7.67 -6.08
N LYS A 111 -17.15 8.00 -5.67
CA LYS A 111 -17.56 9.39 -5.41
C LYS A 111 -17.83 9.60 -3.93
N VAL A 112 -17.50 10.79 -3.44
CA VAL A 112 -17.94 11.23 -2.12
C VAL A 112 -19.46 11.28 -2.11
N LYS A 113 -20.09 10.70 -1.08
CA LYS A 113 -21.55 10.76 -0.95
C LYS A 113 -21.98 12.22 -0.77
N SER A 114 -23.06 12.61 -1.45
CA SER A 114 -23.49 14.01 -1.54
C SER A 114 -23.83 14.65 -0.19
N ASP A 115 -24.14 13.83 0.82
CA ASP A 115 -24.45 14.22 2.20
C ASP A 115 -23.21 14.44 3.09
N GLU A 116 -22.03 13.92 2.71
CA GLU A 116 -20.81 14.01 3.53
C GLU A 116 -20.08 15.36 3.45
N ASN A 117 -20.47 16.24 2.50
CA ASN A 117 -19.90 17.59 2.26
C ASN A 117 -18.40 17.72 2.58
N ARG A 118 -17.59 16.82 2.01
CA ARG A 118 -16.13 16.79 2.16
C ARG A 118 -15.44 16.64 0.82
N LYS A 119 -14.14 16.93 0.78
CA LYS A 119 -13.31 16.63 -0.38
C LYS A 119 -13.05 15.12 -0.50
N PRO A 120 -12.86 14.59 -1.72
CA PRO A 120 -12.43 13.21 -1.92
C PRO A 120 -11.09 12.92 -1.23
N ARG A 121 -10.93 11.73 -0.64
CA ARG A 121 -9.67 11.35 0.01
C ARG A 121 -8.58 11.06 -1.01
N ARG A 122 -7.34 11.43 -0.65
CA ARG A 122 -6.13 11.07 -1.39
C ARG A 122 -5.15 10.40 -0.43
N PHE A 123 -4.69 9.22 -0.78
CA PHE A 123 -3.77 8.40 -0.02
C PHE A 123 -2.32 8.78 -0.22
N GLY A 124 -2.00 9.38 -1.37
CA GLY A 124 -0.67 9.56 -1.96
C GLY A 124 0.50 9.94 -1.04
N PHE A 125 0.27 10.44 0.18
CA PHE A 125 1.32 10.73 1.17
C PHE A 125 0.93 10.53 2.65
N SER A 126 -0.26 9.99 2.96
CA SER A 126 -0.79 9.89 4.35
C SER A 126 -0.96 8.46 4.85
N ILE A 127 -0.30 7.49 4.21
CA ILE A 127 -0.35 6.10 4.69
C ILE A 127 0.71 5.95 5.79
N SER A 128 0.29 6.21 7.03
CA SER A 128 1.05 5.82 8.21
C SER A 128 1.28 4.32 8.12
N ALA A 129 2.53 3.91 7.86
CA ALA A 129 2.93 2.52 8.04
C ALA A 129 2.96 2.23 9.55
N GLU A 130 1.79 2.19 10.18
CA GLU A 130 1.66 1.71 11.55
C GLU A 130 1.81 0.20 11.50
N LYS A 131 3.00 -0.25 11.88
CA LYS A 131 3.27 -1.62 12.25
C LYS A 131 2.61 -1.86 13.60
N GLU A 132 1.39 -2.41 13.60
CA GLU A 132 0.75 -2.94 14.82
C GLU A 132 1.31 -4.29 15.23
#